data_AF-A0A364LN98-F1
#
_entry.id   AF-A0A364LN98-F1
#
_cell.length_a   1.000
_cell.length_b   1.000
_cell.length_c   1.000
_cell.angle_alpha   90.00
_cell.angle_beta   90.00
_cell.angle_gamma   90.00
#
_symmetry.space_group_name_H-M   'P 1'
#
loop_
_entity.id
_entity.type
_entity.pdbx_description
1 polymer ?
#
loop_
_entity_poly.entity_id
_entity_poly.type
_entity_poly.pdbx_seq_one_letter_code
_entity_poly.pdbx_strand_id
1 'polypeptide(L)'
;MLQLITKGNSDNNDYKLYLSDTGFSSLEENLEQDVIKVLSFLCNEEMMLAGFKKFAKSYYEFKQSEGREGRTEKHTIRKFFDEWGSVNHFNQGSEEPVPAEYRTNTEFDFPKSTAVLIDELTTGLFLDVLLKNAYLSSDPGAGVVHGKWSHSIQLFILEEARKSGFLQLNAVNMAEFIKQISQIKPEFGSLNLWYLIFDSTLEGTFTCPDTIVRTLESALDEAEESIYLSKKMNVYKEKSEKSDASTVIDEKRYNPYVAKKYARRTPELGFIEADQSRGLLWFTHKKITDNGQEVSPSINIEIK
;
A
#
# COMPACT_ATOMS: atom_id res chain seq x y z
N MET A 1 -22.74 3.77 11.04
CA MET A 1 -22.15 3.67 9.70
C MET A 1 -21.46 4.98 9.38
N LEU A 2 -20.23 4.95 8.89
CA LEU A 2 -19.49 6.17 8.55
C LEU A 2 -19.98 6.78 7.24
N GLN A 3 -19.93 8.09 7.14
CA GLN A 3 -20.34 8.89 5.99
C GLN A 3 -19.24 9.89 5.62
N LEU A 4 -19.17 10.20 4.33
CA LEU A 4 -18.29 11.24 3.82
C LEU A 4 -18.78 12.62 4.27
N ILE A 5 -17.89 13.38 4.89
CA ILE A 5 -18.07 14.77 5.26
C ILE A 5 -17.73 15.60 4.01
N THR A 6 -18.76 16.00 3.29
CA THR A 6 -18.60 16.84 2.10
C THR A 6 -18.36 18.30 2.47
N LYS A 7 -17.77 19.05 1.55
CA LYS A 7 -17.42 20.46 1.75
C LYS A 7 -18.56 21.29 2.37
N GLY A 8 -18.25 21.95 3.48
CA GLY A 8 -19.18 22.86 4.17
C GLY A 8 -20.18 22.18 5.11
N ASN A 9 -20.16 20.85 5.22
CA ASN A 9 -21.00 20.11 6.16
C ASN A 9 -20.25 19.79 7.47
N SER A 10 -21.02 19.64 8.56
CA SER A 10 -20.48 19.21 9.85
C SER A 10 -20.21 17.71 9.87
N ASP A 11 -19.23 17.31 10.67
CA ASP A 11 -19.00 15.89 10.96
C ASP A 11 -20.09 15.37 11.91
N ASN A 12 -20.92 14.46 11.41
CA ASN A 12 -22.00 13.82 12.17
C ASN A 12 -21.72 12.33 12.43
N ASN A 13 -20.50 11.86 12.14
CA ASN A 13 -20.13 10.47 12.37
C ASN A 13 -19.90 10.21 13.85
N ASP A 14 -20.49 9.13 14.36
CA ASP A 14 -20.15 8.60 15.68
C ASP A 14 -19.07 7.52 15.53
N TYR A 15 -17.80 7.95 15.57
CA TYR A 15 -16.66 7.05 15.41
C TYR A 15 -16.51 6.08 16.59
N LYS A 16 -16.87 6.48 17.81
CA LYS A 16 -16.80 5.60 18.98
C LYS A 16 -17.83 4.48 18.87
N LEU A 17 -19.06 4.81 18.49
CA LEU A 17 -20.08 3.81 18.21
C LEU A 17 -19.67 2.90 17.05
N TYR A 18 -19.10 3.46 15.97
CA TYR A 18 -18.60 2.65 14.86
C TYR A 18 -17.53 1.63 15.30
N LEU A 19 -16.56 2.04 16.11
CA LEU A 19 -15.55 1.13 16.66
C LEU A 19 -16.17 0.07 17.57
N SER A 20 -17.10 0.47 18.44
CA SER A 20 -17.83 -0.47 19.32
C SER A 20 -18.63 -1.50 18.51
N ASP A 21 -19.41 -1.07 17.52
CA ASP A 21 -20.24 -1.92 16.66
C ASP A 21 -19.42 -2.89 15.81
N THR A 22 -18.14 -2.57 15.57
CA THR A 22 -17.20 -3.39 14.80
C THR A 22 -16.27 -4.24 15.66
N GLY A 23 -16.48 -4.26 16.98
CA GLY A 23 -15.77 -5.14 17.92
C GLY A 23 -14.53 -4.53 18.57
N PHE A 24 -14.38 -3.21 18.55
CA PHE A 24 -13.26 -2.46 19.14
C PHE A 24 -13.73 -1.46 20.21
N SER A 25 -14.48 -1.95 21.20
CA SER A 25 -15.05 -1.13 22.28
C SER A 25 -14.08 -0.82 23.44
N SER A 26 -12.90 -1.44 23.45
CA SER A 26 -11.95 -1.36 24.56
C SER A 26 -10.49 -1.16 24.10
N LEU A 27 -10.29 -0.32 23.08
CA LEU A 27 -8.96 0.11 22.69
C LEU A 27 -8.31 0.96 23.80
N GLU A 28 -6.98 0.94 23.87
CA GLU A 28 -6.25 1.88 24.73
C GLU A 28 -6.55 3.32 24.30
N GLU A 29 -6.65 4.23 25.27
CA GLU A 29 -7.19 5.58 25.06
C GLU A 29 -6.48 6.36 23.95
N ASN A 30 -5.14 6.35 23.93
CA ASN A 30 -4.39 7.08 22.91
C ASN A 30 -4.56 6.47 21.53
N LEU A 31 -4.56 5.13 21.45
CA LEU A 31 -4.82 4.41 20.19
C LEU A 31 -6.24 4.64 19.67
N GLU A 32 -7.26 4.59 20.54
CA GLU A 32 -8.65 4.89 20.18
C GLU A 32 -8.75 6.30 19.56
N GLN A 33 -8.16 7.29 20.23
CA GLN A 33 -8.14 8.67 19.75
C GLN A 33 -7.46 8.79 18.38
N ASP A 34 -6.34 8.11 18.18
CA ASP A 34 -5.62 8.14 16.90
C ASP A 34 -6.42 7.46 15.78
N VAL A 35 -7.03 6.31 16.06
CA VAL A 35 -7.94 5.63 15.12
C VAL A 35 -9.09 6.55 14.72
N ILE A 36 -9.74 7.21 15.69
CA ILE A 36 -10.84 8.15 15.42
C ILE A 36 -10.38 9.33 14.56
N LYS A 37 -9.21 9.92 14.86
CA LYS A 37 -8.66 11.03 14.07
C LYS A 37 -8.36 10.62 12.64
N VAL A 38 -7.80 9.42 12.43
CA VAL A 38 -7.53 8.89 11.09
C VAL A 38 -8.84 8.61 10.34
N LEU A 39 -9.82 7.97 10.98
CA LEU A 39 -11.14 7.74 10.38
C LEU A 39 -11.82 9.06 10.00
N SER A 40 -11.80 10.05 10.90
CA SER A 40 -12.37 11.38 10.61
C SER A 40 -11.67 12.07 9.45
N PHE A 41 -10.34 11.96 9.37
CA PHE A 41 -9.58 12.48 8.23
C PHE A 41 -9.97 11.79 6.92
N LEU A 42 -10.06 10.46 6.90
CA LEU A 42 -10.44 9.68 5.71
C LEU A 42 -11.92 9.86 5.33
N CYS A 43 -12.77 10.27 6.27
CA CYS A 43 -14.13 10.69 5.99
C CYS A 43 -14.22 12.15 5.51
N ASN A 44 -13.15 12.95 5.58
CA ASN A 44 -13.19 14.36 5.20
C ASN A 44 -12.79 14.57 3.74
N GLU A 45 -13.76 15.00 2.91
CA GLU A 45 -13.56 15.16 1.48
C GLU A 45 -12.50 16.20 1.13
N GLU A 46 -12.55 17.38 1.75
CA GLU A 46 -11.61 18.46 1.42
C GLU A 46 -10.17 18.09 1.80
N MET A 47 -9.99 17.44 2.95
CA MET A 47 -8.67 17.00 3.41
C MET A 47 -8.08 15.94 2.49
N MET A 48 -8.89 14.96 2.07
CA MET A 48 -8.46 13.92 1.14
C MET A 48 -8.15 14.47 -0.25
N LEU A 49 -8.98 15.38 -0.78
CA LEU A 49 -8.71 16.05 -2.06
C LEU A 49 -7.42 16.87 -2.02
N ALA A 50 -7.16 17.60 -0.93
CA ALA A 50 -5.89 18.30 -0.74
C ALA A 50 -4.70 17.32 -0.70
N GLY A 51 -4.86 16.19 -0.02
CA GLY A 51 -3.89 15.09 0.02
C GLY A 51 -3.57 14.54 -1.38
N PHE A 52 -4.59 14.25 -2.19
CA PHE A 52 -4.38 13.75 -3.55
C PHE A 52 -3.65 14.75 -4.43
N LYS A 53 -3.97 16.05 -4.34
CA LYS A 53 -3.24 17.09 -5.08
C LYS A 53 -1.79 17.16 -4.67
N LYS A 54 -1.51 17.03 -3.36
CA LYS A 54 -0.13 16.95 -2.85
C LYS A 54 0.61 15.74 -3.40
N PHE A 55 -0.02 14.57 -3.41
CA PHE A 55 0.57 13.36 -3.99
C PHE A 55 0.84 13.51 -5.49
N ALA A 56 -0.12 14.03 -6.26
CA ALA A 56 0.02 14.28 -7.69
C ALA A 56 1.23 15.18 -7.99
N LYS A 57 1.35 16.28 -7.23
CA LYS A 57 2.48 17.19 -7.34
C LYS A 57 3.81 16.53 -6.99
N SER A 58 3.93 15.91 -5.81
CA SER A 58 5.17 15.28 -5.36
C SER A 58 5.65 14.17 -6.30
N TYR A 59 4.72 13.35 -6.81
CA TYR A 59 5.07 12.30 -7.76
C TYR A 59 5.46 12.86 -9.14
N TYR A 60 4.78 13.92 -9.60
CA TYR A 60 5.12 14.58 -10.85
C TYR A 60 6.52 15.22 -10.79
N GLU A 61 6.84 15.95 -9.72
CA GLU A 61 8.16 16.53 -9.50
C GLU A 61 9.25 15.45 -9.45
N PHE A 62 9.00 14.38 -8.69
CA PHE A 62 9.88 13.21 -8.67
C PHE A 62 10.11 12.68 -10.09
N LYS A 63 9.05 12.56 -10.89
CA LYS A 63 9.16 12.06 -12.25
C LYS A 63 9.95 12.99 -13.18
N GLN A 64 9.77 14.30 -13.05
CA GLN A 64 10.48 15.30 -13.88
C GLN A 64 11.98 15.38 -13.57
N SER A 65 12.40 14.89 -12.40
CA SER A 65 13.82 14.74 -12.05
C SER A 65 14.50 13.50 -12.68
N GLU A 66 13.76 12.64 -13.39
CA GLU A 66 14.33 11.49 -14.11
C GLU A 66 15.36 11.95 -15.15
N GLY A 67 16.53 11.31 -15.17
CA GLY A 67 17.62 11.69 -16.07
C GLY A 67 18.40 12.95 -15.65
N ARG A 68 17.99 13.63 -14.57
CA ARG A 68 18.75 14.73 -13.96
C ARG A 68 19.70 14.17 -12.91
N GLU A 69 20.75 14.94 -12.58
CA GLU A 69 21.70 14.61 -11.50
C GLU A 69 22.41 13.25 -11.67
N GLY A 70 22.56 12.75 -12.89
CA GLY A 70 23.19 11.44 -13.15
C GLY A 70 22.30 10.24 -12.81
N ARG A 71 21.02 10.43 -12.50
CA ARG A 71 20.07 9.34 -12.26
C ARG A 71 19.64 8.70 -13.58
N THR A 72 20.14 7.51 -13.86
CA THR A 72 19.77 6.70 -15.05
C THR A 72 18.59 5.77 -14.79
N GLU A 73 18.19 5.62 -13.52
CA GLU A 73 17.10 4.73 -13.13
C GLU A 73 15.72 5.31 -13.48
N LYS A 74 14.79 4.41 -13.82
CA LYS A 74 13.41 4.79 -14.10
C LYS A 74 12.67 5.18 -12.81
N HIS A 75 12.22 6.42 -12.73
CA HIS A 75 11.38 6.96 -11.68
C HIS A 75 9.95 6.43 -11.86
N THR A 76 9.65 5.34 -11.15
CA THR A 76 8.33 4.70 -11.08
C THR A 76 7.65 5.03 -9.76
N ILE A 77 6.33 4.82 -9.65
CA ILE A 77 5.59 4.98 -8.37
C ILE A 77 6.21 4.11 -7.25
N ARG A 78 6.68 2.90 -7.57
CA ARG A 78 7.36 2.05 -6.58
C ARG A 78 8.61 2.72 -6.04
N LYS A 79 9.46 3.25 -6.93
CA LYS A 79 10.69 3.96 -6.53
C LYS A 79 10.37 5.22 -5.73
N PHE A 80 9.31 5.95 -6.10
CA PHE A 80 8.82 7.06 -5.30
C PHE A 80 8.51 6.61 -3.86
N PHE A 81 7.76 5.52 -3.68
CA PHE A 81 7.46 4.99 -2.35
C PHE A 81 8.66 4.34 -1.64
N ASP A 82 9.63 3.80 -2.37
CA ASP A 82 10.89 3.34 -1.79
C ASP A 82 11.66 4.51 -1.18
N GLU A 83 11.84 5.61 -1.93
CA GLU A 83 12.55 6.81 -1.47
C GLU A 83 11.77 7.58 -0.40
N TRP A 84 10.49 7.87 -0.65
CA TRP A 84 9.63 8.56 0.32
C TRP A 84 9.45 7.70 1.58
N GLY A 85 9.17 6.41 1.44
CA GLY A 85 8.96 5.52 2.58
C GLY A 85 10.20 5.44 3.48
N SER A 86 11.39 5.34 2.89
CA SER A 86 12.66 5.31 3.63
C SER A 86 12.87 6.54 4.53
N VAL A 87 12.50 7.73 4.05
CA VAL A 87 12.58 8.98 4.85
C VAL A 87 11.47 9.07 5.89
N ASN A 88 10.38 8.31 5.72
CA ASN A 88 9.18 8.36 6.54
C ASN A 88 8.99 7.13 7.44
N HIS A 89 10.09 6.44 7.76
CA HIS A 89 10.12 5.28 8.65
C HIS A 89 9.35 4.04 8.15
N PHE A 90 8.91 4.04 6.89
CA PHE A 90 8.40 2.85 6.22
C PHE A 90 9.54 2.09 5.53
N ASN A 91 9.30 0.81 5.21
CA ASN A 91 10.23 -0.03 4.45
C ASN A 91 11.66 -0.07 5.02
N GLN A 92 11.82 -0.08 6.35
CA GLN A 92 13.14 0.01 7.00
C GLN A 92 13.91 -1.31 7.02
N GLY A 93 13.29 -2.41 6.56
CA GLY A 93 13.76 -3.74 6.89
C GLY A 93 13.34 -4.14 8.30
N SER A 94 13.71 -5.35 8.69
CA SER A 94 13.53 -5.88 10.04
C SER A 94 14.68 -6.83 10.35
N GLU A 95 15.11 -6.82 11.60
CA GLU A 95 16.08 -7.79 12.13
C GLU A 95 15.37 -8.97 12.80
N GLU A 96 14.04 -8.91 12.93
CA GLU A 96 13.27 -10.03 13.47
C GLU A 96 13.32 -11.23 12.50
N PRO A 97 13.41 -12.46 13.02
CA PRO A 97 13.35 -13.63 12.18
C PRO A 97 11.97 -13.77 11.54
N VAL A 98 11.94 -14.26 10.30
CA VAL A 98 10.67 -14.64 9.66
C VAL A 98 10.07 -15.82 10.44
N PRO A 99 8.76 -15.80 10.76
CA PRO A 99 8.11 -16.92 11.43
C PRO A 99 8.28 -18.24 10.65
N ALA A 100 8.56 -19.33 11.37
CA ALA A 100 8.99 -20.61 10.80
C ALA A 100 7.94 -21.28 9.89
N GLU A 101 6.68 -20.88 10.00
CA GLU A 101 5.58 -21.32 9.15
C GLU A 101 5.65 -20.75 7.71
N TYR A 102 6.43 -19.69 7.48
CA TYR A 102 6.57 -19.09 6.15
C TYR A 102 7.83 -19.56 5.44
N ARG A 103 7.74 -19.68 4.12
CA ARG A 103 8.89 -20.04 3.27
C ARG A 103 9.57 -18.77 2.77
N THR A 104 10.89 -18.75 2.86
CA THR A 104 11.75 -17.69 2.32
C THR A 104 12.87 -18.27 1.46
N ASN A 105 13.66 -17.41 0.80
CA ASN A 105 14.96 -17.82 0.25
C ASN A 105 15.98 -18.05 1.39
N THR A 106 17.03 -18.82 1.09
CA THR A 106 18.06 -19.28 2.05
C THR A 106 18.79 -18.15 2.78
N GLU A 107 18.91 -16.98 2.15
CA GLU A 107 19.57 -15.78 2.67
C GLU A 107 18.59 -14.60 2.69
N PHE A 108 17.36 -14.85 3.18
CA PHE A 108 16.37 -13.78 3.27
C PHE A 108 16.75 -12.76 4.34
N ASP A 109 16.93 -11.52 3.90
CA ASP A 109 16.88 -10.35 4.76
C ASP A 109 15.67 -9.50 4.37
N PHE A 110 15.01 -8.92 5.37
CA PHE A 110 13.90 -8.00 5.17
C PHE A 110 14.34 -6.78 4.33
N PRO A 111 13.86 -6.63 3.08
CA PRO A 111 14.41 -5.63 2.17
C PRO A 111 13.97 -4.22 2.52
N LYS A 112 14.81 -3.22 2.24
CA LYS A 112 14.46 -1.80 2.44
C LYS A 112 13.70 -1.20 1.23
N SER A 113 12.66 -1.89 0.79
CA SER A 113 11.83 -1.47 -0.35
C SER A 113 10.37 -1.87 -0.17
N THR A 114 9.50 -1.25 -0.96
CA THR A 114 8.05 -1.47 -0.98
C THR A 114 7.73 -2.90 -1.41
N ALA A 115 6.95 -3.63 -0.62
CA ALA A 115 6.54 -4.98 -0.96
C ALA A 115 5.56 -5.00 -2.15
N VAL A 116 5.48 -6.12 -2.85
CA VAL A 116 4.41 -6.41 -3.81
C VAL A 116 3.65 -7.62 -3.30
N LEU A 117 2.34 -7.46 -3.15
CA LEU A 117 1.46 -8.54 -2.72
C LEU A 117 1.18 -9.46 -3.90
N ILE A 118 1.42 -10.75 -3.71
CA ILE A 118 0.88 -11.81 -4.55
C ILE A 118 -0.36 -12.36 -3.84
N ASP A 119 -1.52 -12.09 -4.45
CA ASP A 119 -2.83 -12.56 -4.01
C ASP A 119 -3.21 -12.14 -2.57
N GLU A 120 -4.36 -12.60 -2.10
CA GLU A 120 -4.88 -12.34 -0.75
C GLU A 120 -3.96 -12.99 0.29
N LEU A 121 -3.26 -12.15 1.08
CA LEU A 121 -2.35 -12.64 2.11
C LEU A 121 -3.12 -13.30 3.25
N THR A 122 -2.49 -14.29 3.89
CA THR A 122 -3.00 -14.78 5.17
C THR A 122 -2.93 -13.66 6.22
N THR A 123 -3.83 -13.69 7.20
CA THR A 123 -3.87 -12.68 8.27
C THR A 123 -2.53 -12.54 8.99
N GLY A 124 -1.80 -13.64 9.23
CA GLY A 124 -0.48 -13.59 9.83
C GLY A 124 0.55 -12.91 8.94
N LEU A 125 0.62 -13.25 7.66
CA LEU A 125 1.56 -12.62 6.73
C LEU A 125 1.25 -11.12 6.55
N PHE A 126 -0.03 -10.75 6.59
CA PHE A 126 -0.45 -9.37 6.51
C PHE A 126 -0.13 -8.57 7.79
N LEU A 127 -0.63 -9.02 8.94
CA LEU A 127 -0.48 -8.28 10.19
C LEU A 127 0.94 -8.39 10.77
N ASP A 128 1.48 -9.61 10.85
CA ASP A 128 2.69 -9.91 11.60
C ASP A 128 3.98 -9.74 10.79
N VAL A 129 3.88 -9.62 9.47
CA VAL A 129 5.03 -9.40 8.59
C VAL A 129 4.93 -8.06 7.86
N LEU A 130 3.87 -7.80 7.08
CA LEU A 130 3.76 -6.56 6.32
C LEU A 130 3.55 -5.34 7.24
N LEU A 131 2.47 -5.33 8.04
CA LEU A 131 2.10 -4.15 8.83
C LEU A 131 2.96 -3.96 10.08
N LYS A 132 3.30 -5.04 10.81
CA LYS A 132 4.19 -4.97 11.97
C LYS A 132 5.56 -4.35 11.65
N ASN A 133 6.03 -4.53 10.42
CA ASN A 133 7.30 -3.96 9.96
C ASN A 133 7.11 -2.64 9.19
N ALA A 134 5.89 -2.08 9.17
CA ALA A 134 5.52 -0.86 8.45
C ALA A 134 6.01 -0.85 6.99
N TYR A 135 5.73 -1.94 6.26
CA TYR A 135 5.96 -1.96 4.83
C TYR A 135 4.84 -1.23 4.09
N LEU A 136 5.22 -0.35 3.17
CA LEU A 136 4.34 0.07 2.08
C LEU A 136 4.18 -1.08 1.09
N SER A 137 3.05 -1.09 0.42
CA SER A 137 2.70 -2.15 -0.52
C SER A 137 2.22 -1.64 -1.86
N SER A 138 2.48 -2.48 -2.86
CA SER A 138 1.77 -2.47 -4.12
C SER A 138 0.84 -3.68 -4.13
N ASP A 139 -0.44 -3.46 -4.40
CA ASP A 139 -1.51 -4.44 -4.26
C ASP A 139 -2.09 -4.79 -5.64
N PRO A 140 -1.29 -5.33 -6.58
CA PRO A 140 -1.75 -5.58 -7.93
C PRO A 140 -2.85 -6.66 -7.99
N GLY A 141 -2.96 -7.45 -6.91
CA GLY A 141 -3.85 -8.60 -6.75
C GLY A 141 -5.27 -8.31 -6.27
N ALA A 142 -5.49 -7.17 -5.61
CA ALA A 142 -6.77 -6.84 -4.97
C ALA A 142 -7.90 -6.45 -5.95
N GLY A 143 -7.66 -6.63 -7.26
CA GLY A 143 -8.58 -6.27 -8.34
C GLY A 143 -8.28 -4.89 -8.95
N VAL A 144 -8.77 -4.69 -10.18
CA VAL A 144 -8.55 -3.44 -10.93
C VAL A 144 -9.22 -2.25 -10.25
N VAL A 145 -10.33 -2.49 -9.57
CA VAL A 145 -11.16 -1.47 -8.89
C VAL A 145 -10.46 -0.90 -7.65
N HIS A 146 -9.79 -1.77 -6.89
CA HIS A 146 -9.06 -1.42 -5.67
C HIS A 146 -7.75 -0.69 -5.95
N GLY A 147 -7.17 -0.93 -7.14
CA GLY A 147 -6.02 -0.22 -7.67
C GLY A 147 -4.70 -0.59 -6.99
N LYS A 148 -3.61 -0.49 -7.73
CA LYS A 148 -2.31 -1.02 -7.29
C LYS A 148 -1.70 -0.31 -6.07
N TRP A 149 -2.05 0.94 -5.82
CA TRP A 149 -1.29 1.84 -4.92
C TRP A 149 -2.15 2.54 -3.87
N SER A 150 -3.43 2.19 -3.77
CA SER A 150 -4.41 2.96 -2.99
C SER A 150 -4.03 3.08 -1.52
N HIS A 151 -3.59 1.98 -0.90
CA HIS A 151 -3.15 2.00 0.50
C HIS A 151 -1.88 2.81 0.72
N SER A 152 -0.86 2.63 -0.12
CA SER A 152 0.37 3.45 -0.03
C SER A 152 0.08 4.95 -0.23
N ILE A 153 -0.92 5.30 -1.05
CA ILE A 153 -1.36 6.69 -1.23
C ILE A 153 -2.12 7.20 0.00
N GLN A 154 -3.01 6.40 0.61
CA GLN A 154 -3.67 6.76 1.88
C GLN A 154 -2.62 7.07 2.97
N LEU A 155 -1.61 6.22 3.12
CA LEU A 155 -0.54 6.41 4.11
C LEU A 155 0.32 7.64 3.80
N PHE A 156 0.62 7.89 2.52
CA PHE A 156 1.28 9.13 2.11
C PHE A 156 0.50 10.36 2.53
N ILE A 157 -0.80 10.40 2.24
CA ILE A 157 -1.66 11.56 2.55
C ILE A 157 -1.69 11.82 4.05
N LEU A 158 -1.90 10.78 4.86
CA LEU A 158 -1.98 10.93 6.31
C LEU A 158 -0.65 11.37 6.93
N GLU A 159 0.48 10.81 6.50
CA GLU A 159 1.80 11.21 7.00
C GLU A 159 2.14 12.64 6.59
N GLU A 160 1.81 13.04 5.37
CA GLU A 160 2.01 14.40 4.91
C GLU A 160 1.08 15.41 5.60
N ALA A 161 -0.14 15.02 5.95
CA ALA A 161 -1.05 15.81 6.78
C ALA A 161 -0.53 15.94 8.22
N ARG A 162 0.05 14.87 8.77
CA ARG A 162 0.66 14.86 10.10
C ARG A 162 1.84 15.82 10.18
N LYS A 163 2.77 15.75 9.23
CA LYS A 163 3.91 16.69 9.16
C LYS A 163 3.49 18.15 9.04
N SER A 164 2.37 18.41 8.36
CA SER A 164 1.81 19.76 8.21
C SER A 164 0.94 20.20 9.39
N GLY A 165 0.76 19.36 10.42
CA GLY A 165 0.00 19.67 11.63
C GLY A 165 -1.52 19.55 11.49
N PHE A 166 -2.03 19.13 10.32
CA PHE A 166 -3.46 18.93 10.07
C PHE A 166 -3.99 17.64 10.70
N LEU A 167 -3.12 16.65 10.90
CA LEU A 167 -3.44 15.41 11.60
C LEU A 167 -2.52 15.28 12.84
N GLN A 168 -3.08 15.30 14.04
CA GLN A 168 -2.30 15.26 15.28
C GLN A 168 -2.51 13.94 16.00
N LEU A 169 -1.61 13.00 15.78
CA LEU A 169 -1.63 11.69 16.42
C LEU A 169 -0.80 11.69 17.71
N ASN A 170 -1.15 10.78 18.63
CA ASN A 170 -0.33 10.41 19.76
C ASN A 170 0.88 9.58 19.30
N ALA A 171 0.70 8.75 18.27
CA ALA A 171 1.79 8.11 17.55
C ALA A 171 2.71 9.15 16.87
N VAL A 172 4.02 8.93 16.94
CA VAL A 172 5.03 9.89 16.45
C VAL A 172 4.98 10.07 14.94
N ASN A 173 4.65 9.00 14.20
CA ASN A 173 4.50 8.99 12.74
C ASN A 173 3.51 7.92 12.30
N MET A 174 3.08 7.95 11.04
CA MET A 174 2.13 6.96 10.51
C MET A 174 2.68 5.53 10.51
N ALA A 175 3.99 5.34 10.33
CA ALA A 175 4.58 4.00 10.39
C ALA A 175 4.37 3.37 11.77
N GLU A 176 4.59 4.13 12.85
CA GLU A 176 4.34 3.66 14.22
C GLU A 176 2.87 3.39 14.49
N PHE A 177 1.96 4.27 14.01
CA PHE A 177 0.52 4.02 14.09
C PHE A 177 0.12 2.70 13.40
N ILE A 178 0.66 2.43 12.20
CA ILE A 178 0.42 1.17 11.48
C ILE A 178 0.92 -0.04 12.27
N LYS A 179 2.10 0.06 12.89
CA LYS A 179 2.61 -1.00 13.76
C LYS A 179 1.67 -1.24 14.93
N GLN A 180 1.21 -0.19 15.61
CA GLN A 180 0.30 -0.32 16.75
C GLN A 180 -1.01 -1.01 16.37
N ILE A 181 -1.69 -0.59 15.30
CA ILE A 181 -2.96 -1.23 14.89
C ILE A 181 -2.76 -2.68 14.42
N SER A 182 -1.57 -3.03 13.90
CA SER A 182 -1.27 -4.41 13.47
C SER A 182 -1.20 -5.41 14.64
N GLN A 183 -0.89 -4.90 15.85
CA GLN A 183 -0.79 -5.71 17.05
C GLN A 183 -2.13 -5.94 17.73
N ILE A 184 -3.18 -5.20 17.33
CA ILE A 184 -4.53 -5.43 17.82
C ILE A 184 -5.13 -6.60 17.05
N LYS A 185 -5.16 -7.77 17.70
CA LYS A 185 -5.78 -8.97 17.13
C LYS A 185 -7.30 -8.83 17.18
N PRO A 186 -8.01 -9.20 16.10
CA PRO A 186 -9.47 -9.17 16.10
C PRO A 186 -10.03 -10.17 17.12
N GLU A 187 -11.07 -9.77 17.84
CA GLU A 187 -11.84 -10.66 18.69
C GLU A 187 -12.84 -11.45 17.83
N PHE A 188 -12.81 -12.78 17.89
CA PHE A 188 -13.82 -13.71 17.35
C PHE A 188 -14.50 -13.28 16.04
N GLY A 189 -13.75 -13.29 14.93
CA GLY A 189 -14.32 -13.02 13.61
C GLY A 189 -14.66 -11.55 13.33
N SER A 190 -14.27 -10.62 14.21
CA SER A 190 -14.26 -9.19 13.86
C SER A 190 -13.22 -8.91 12.77
N LEU A 191 -13.50 -7.87 11.99
CA LEU A 191 -12.54 -7.35 11.00
C LEU A 191 -11.37 -6.73 11.76
N ASN A 192 -10.14 -6.84 11.27
CA ASN A 192 -9.01 -6.16 11.93
C ASN A 192 -9.12 -4.64 11.75
N LEU A 193 -8.40 -3.87 12.58
CA LEU A 193 -8.41 -2.41 12.50
C LEU A 193 -7.96 -1.87 11.14
N TRP A 194 -7.02 -2.55 10.46
CA TRP A 194 -6.62 -2.15 9.11
C TRP A 194 -7.81 -2.15 8.15
N TYR A 195 -8.61 -3.21 8.17
CA TYR A 195 -9.79 -3.31 7.31
C TYR A 195 -10.75 -2.15 7.56
N LEU A 196 -11.03 -1.83 8.83
CA LEU A 196 -11.96 -0.75 9.16
C LEU A 196 -11.50 0.63 8.72
N ILE A 197 -10.18 0.87 8.73
CA ILE A 197 -9.59 2.18 8.49
C ILE A 197 -9.21 2.37 7.01
N PHE A 198 -8.59 1.37 6.38
CA PHE A 198 -7.92 1.52 5.09
C PHE A 198 -8.53 0.68 3.97
N ASP A 199 -9.21 -0.41 4.29
CA ASP A 199 -9.67 -1.42 3.34
C ASP A 199 -11.18 -1.74 3.50
N SER A 200 -11.95 -0.73 3.90
CA SER A 200 -13.37 -0.91 4.18
C SER A 200 -14.17 -1.04 2.89
N THR A 201 -15.33 -1.70 2.97
CA THR A 201 -16.31 -1.78 1.87
C THR A 201 -17.33 -0.62 1.90
N LEU A 202 -17.09 0.41 2.72
CA LEU A 202 -17.98 1.57 2.84
C LEU A 202 -17.79 2.52 1.65
N GLU A 203 -18.50 2.22 0.56
CA GLU A 203 -18.48 3.04 -0.65
C GLU A 203 -18.76 4.52 -0.36
N GLY A 204 -18.02 5.40 -1.04
CA GLY A 204 -18.17 6.85 -0.94
C GLY A 204 -17.30 7.50 0.13
N THR A 205 -16.69 6.73 1.04
CA THR A 205 -15.66 7.22 1.95
C THR A 205 -14.25 6.85 1.46
N PHE A 206 -13.22 7.54 1.94
CA PHE A 206 -11.83 7.23 1.60
C PHE A 206 -11.17 6.21 2.53
N THR A 207 -11.94 5.61 3.45
CA THR A 207 -11.57 4.33 4.08
C THR A 207 -11.75 3.16 3.11
N CYS A 208 -12.45 3.40 1.98
CA CYS A 208 -12.60 2.43 0.89
C CYS A 208 -11.60 2.75 -0.25
N PRO A 209 -10.70 1.82 -0.59
CA PRO A 209 -9.68 2.01 -1.63
C PRO A 209 -10.26 2.22 -3.03
N ASP A 210 -11.44 1.65 -3.33
CA ASP A 210 -12.14 1.87 -4.60
C ASP A 210 -12.50 3.35 -4.80
N THR A 211 -12.85 4.06 -3.73
CA THR A 211 -13.10 5.51 -3.77
C THR A 211 -11.81 6.25 -4.12
N ILE A 212 -10.67 5.85 -3.54
CA ILE A 212 -9.35 6.43 -3.85
C ILE A 212 -9.06 6.32 -5.35
N VAL A 213 -9.22 5.13 -5.92
CA VAL A 213 -8.94 4.87 -7.35
C VAL A 213 -9.85 5.69 -8.24
N ARG A 214 -11.17 5.64 -8.01
CA ARG A 214 -12.14 6.40 -8.80
C ARG A 214 -11.79 7.90 -8.82
N THR A 215 -11.44 8.47 -7.67
CA THR A 215 -11.04 9.88 -7.56
C THR A 215 -9.75 10.18 -8.34
N LEU A 216 -8.75 9.32 -8.26
CA LEU A 216 -7.48 9.51 -8.97
C LEU A 216 -7.60 9.31 -10.49
N GLU A 217 -8.53 8.46 -10.95
CA GLU A 217 -8.78 8.23 -12.38
C GLU A 217 -9.44 9.43 -13.07
N SER A 218 -10.30 10.18 -12.38
CA SER A 218 -11.08 11.27 -12.98
C SER A 218 -10.34 12.61 -13.15
N ALA A 219 -9.06 12.70 -12.79
CA ALA A 219 -8.30 13.95 -12.64
C ALA A 219 -8.95 14.94 -11.65
N LEU A 220 -8.16 15.42 -10.68
CA LEU A 220 -8.69 16.21 -9.56
C LEU A 220 -9.06 17.65 -9.97
N ASP A 221 -8.37 18.18 -10.97
CA ASP A 221 -8.49 19.51 -11.55
C ASP A 221 -7.71 19.57 -12.88
N GLU A 222 -7.63 20.77 -13.46
CA GLU A 222 -6.94 21.04 -14.73
C GLU A 222 -5.41 21.18 -14.58
N ALA A 223 -4.85 21.00 -13.38
CA ALA A 223 -3.40 21.08 -13.18
C ALA A 223 -2.68 19.95 -13.93
N GLU A 224 -1.48 20.24 -14.44
CA GLU A 224 -0.72 19.28 -15.24
C GLU A 224 -0.40 18.01 -14.46
N GLU A 225 -0.09 18.15 -13.17
CA GLU A 225 0.25 17.07 -12.25
C GLU A 225 -0.95 16.13 -12.03
N SER A 226 -2.15 16.70 -11.86
CA SER A 226 -3.41 15.95 -11.72
C SER A 226 -3.73 15.16 -12.99
N ILE A 227 -3.61 15.80 -14.15
CA ILE A 227 -3.82 15.15 -15.46
C ILE A 227 -2.78 14.04 -15.69
N TYR A 228 -1.52 14.28 -15.33
CA TYR A 228 -0.45 13.29 -15.44
C TYR A 228 -0.73 12.06 -14.59
N LEU A 229 -1.12 12.26 -13.32
CA LEU A 229 -1.41 11.18 -12.39
C LEU A 229 -2.62 10.35 -12.88
N SER A 230 -3.71 11.00 -13.28
CA SER A 230 -4.89 10.33 -13.82
C SER A 230 -4.55 9.46 -15.04
N LYS A 231 -3.78 9.98 -15.99
CA LYS A 231 -3.30 9.20 -17.15
C LYS A 231 -2.49 7.97 -16.71
N LYS A 232 -1.67 8.09 -15.65
CA LYS A 232 -0.90 6.95 -15.13
C LYS A 232 -1.78 5.89 -14.50
N MET A 233 -2.82 6.28 -13.76
CA MET A 233 -3.75 5.33 -13.14
C MET A 233 -4.58 4.60 -14.21
N ASN A 234 -5.12 5.33 -15.20
CA ASN A 234 -5.87 4.75 -16.31
C ASN A 234 -5.05 3.75 -17.15
N VAL A 235 -3.75 4.00 -17.37
CA VAL A 235 -2.87 3.03 -18.08
C VAL A 235 -2.76 1.69 -17.34
N TYR A 236 -2.83 1.69 -16.01
CA TYR A 236 -2.84 0.43 -15.24
C TYR A 236 -4.18 -0.29 -15.39
N LYS A 237 -5.29 0.44 -15.27
CA LYS A 237 -6.65 -0.08 -15.47
C LYS A 237 -6.78 -0.79 -16.81
N GLU A 238 -6.44 -0.10 -17.91
CA GLU A 238 -6.53 -0.65 -19.27
C GLU A 238 -5.69 -1.92 -19.46
N LYS A 239 -4.50 -1.99 -18.86
CA LYS A 239 -3.62 -3.17 -18.96
C LYS A 239 -4.21 -4.38 -18.23
N SER A 240 -4.86 -4.14 -17.11
CA SER A 240 -5.46 -5.18 -16.29
C SER A 240 -6.72 -5.71 -16.98
N GLU A 241 -7.61 -4.83 -17.44
CA GLU A 241 -8.82 -5.19 -18.21
C GLU A 241 -8.50 -5.95 -19.51
N LYS A 242 -7.49 -5.53 -20.27
CA LYS A 242 -7.05 -6.23 -21.50
C LYS A 242 -6.53 -7.64 -21.24
N SER A 243 -5.97 -7.90 -20.06
CA SER A 243 -5.46 -9.22 -19.70
C SER A 243 -6.59 -10.15 -19.27
N ASP A 244 -7.60 -9.61 -18.57
CA ASP A 244 -8.79 -10.35 -18.13
C ASP A 244 -9.67 -10.79 -19.34
N ALA A 245 -9.79 -9.94 -20.37
CA ALA A 245 -10.54 -10.26 -21.59
C ALA A 245 -9.96 -11.42 -22.42
N SER A 246 -8.69 -11.79 -22.19
CA SER A 246 -7.98 -12.83 -22.96
C SER A 246 -8.04 -14.24 -22.35
N THR A 247 -8.65 -14.39 -21.18
CA THR A 247 -8.76 -15.66 -20.43
C THR A 247 -10.11 -15.76 -19.74
N VAL A 248 -11.17 -15.99 -20.52
CA VAL A 248 -12.50 -16.37 -19.99
C VAL A 248 -12.54 -17.88 -19.79
N ILE A 249 -11.81 -18.39 -18.80
CA ILE A 249 -12.10 -19.71 -18.21
C ILE A 249 -11.71 -19.63 -16.72
N ASP A 250 -12.68 -19.91 -15.86
CA ASP A 250 -12.66 -20.09 -14.40
C ASP A 250 -12.80 -18.87 -13.47
N GLU A 251 -13.82 -18.99 -12.62
CA GLU A 251 -14.26 -18.13 -11.51
C GLU A 251 -13.25 -18.02 -10.35
N LYS A 252 -11.97 -17.78 -10.61
CA LYS A 252 -10.95 -17.69 -9.55
C LYS A 252 -10.29 -16.33 -9.46
N ARG A 253 -10.81 -15.53 -8.51
CA ARG A 253 -10.24 -14.53 -7.57
C ARG A 253 -8.97 -13.73 -7.85
N TYR A 254 -8.15 -13.99 -8.88
CA TYR A 254 -6.88 -13.30 -9.05
C TYR A 254 -6.54 -13.00 -10.49
N ASN A 255 -6.08 -11.78 -10.76
CA ASN A 255 -5.79 -11.30 -12.11
C ASN A 255 -4.66 -12.14 -12.75
N PRO A 256 -4.93 -12.90 -13.84
CA PRO A 256 -3.94 -13.74 -14.54
C PRO A 256 -2.67 -12.98 -14.97
N TYR A 257 -2.77 -11.66 -15.20
CA TYR A 257 -1.63 -10.78 -15.46
C TYR A 257 -0.61 -10.81 -14.34
N VAL A 258 -1.07 -10.75 -13.10
CA VAL A 258 -0.20 -10.64 -11.93
C VAL A 258 0.46 -11.98 -11.65
N ALA A 259 -0.29 -13.08 -11.71
CA ALA A 259 0.29 -14.43 -11.62
C ALA A 259 1.38 -14.63 -12.68
N LYS A 260 1.10 -14.32 -13.96
CA LYS A 260 2.06 -14.49 -15.06
C LYS A 260 3.29 -13.59 -14.95
N LYS A 261 3.11 -12.34 -14.52
CA LYS A 261 4.20 -11.35 -14.46
C LYS A 261 5.12 -11.53 -13.27
N TYR A 262 4.59 -11.97 -12.13
CA TYR A 262 5.31 -12.01 -10.86
C TYR A 262 5.83 -13.42 -10.54
N ALA A 263 5.10 -14.50 -10.86
CA ALA A 263 5.53 -15.87 -10.58
C ALA A 263 6.82 -16.28 -11.32
N ARG A 264 7.10 -15.70 -12.49
CA ARG A 264 8.35 -15.96 -13.23
C ARG A 264 9.57 -15.28 -12.62
N ARG A 265 9.37 -14.33 -11.70
CA ARG A 265 10.42 -13.52 -11.11
C ARG A 265 10.81 -13.98 -9.71
N THR A 266 10.04 -14.85 -9.06
CA THR A 266 10.31 -15.39 -7.70
C THR A 266 11.76 -15.83 -7.46
N PRO A 267 12.49 -16.47 -8.41
CA PRO A 267 13.90 -16.83 -8.22
C PRO A 267 14.88 -15.64 -8.10
N GLU A 268 14.47 -14.43 -8.47
CA GLU A 268 15.30 -13.21 -8.45
C GLU A 268 15.07 -12.32 -7.21
N LEU A 269 14.29 -12.79 -6.21
CA LEU A 269 13.63 -11.92 -5.21
C LEU A 269 13.85 -12.36 -3.77
N GLY A 270 13.79 -11.39 -2.86
CA GLY A 270 13.41 -11.66 -1.48
C GLY A 270 11.92 -11.95 -1.45
N PHE A 271 11.52 -13.11 -0.93
CA PHE A 271 10.11 -13.50 -0.83
C PHE A 271 9.80 -14.08 0.55
N ILE A 272 8.57 -13.86 0.99
CA ILE A 272 7.96 -14.58 2.11
C ILE A 272 6.62 -15.10 1.63
N GLU A 273 6.46 -16.41 1.59
CA GLU A 273 5.28 -17.08 1.05
C GLU A 273 4.59 -17.93 2.11
N ALA A 274 3.26 -17.81 2.19
CA ALA A 274 2.42 -18.72 2.97
C ALA A 274 2.17 -20.03 2.20
N ASP A 275 2.08 -19.94 0.86
CA ASP A 275 2.09 -21.07 -0.06
C ASP A 275 2.54 -20.63 -1.46
N GLN A 276 2.48 -21.53 -2.45
CA GLN A 276 2.92 -21.27 -3.83
C GLN A 276 2.11 -20.20 -4.58
N SER A 277 0.99 -19.73 -4.03
CA SER A 277 0.10 -18.74 -4.64
C SER A 277 0.01 -17.40 -3.89
N ARG A 278 0.36 -17.37 -2.60
CA ARG A 278 0.17 -16.22 -1.71
C ARG A 278 1.47 -15.81 -1.03
N GLY A 279 1.86 -14.55 -1.19
CA GLY A 279 3.14 -14.10 -0.65
C GLY A 279 3.46 -12.62 -0.82
N LEU A 280 4.53 -12.21 -0.17
CA LEU A 280 5.16 -10.91 -0.31
C LEU A 280 6.41 -11.04 -1.18
N LEU A 281 6.53 -10.17 -2.18
CA LEU A 281 7.70 -10.09 -3.06
C LEU A 281 8.39 -8.74 -2.96
N TRP A 282 9.72 -8.77 -2.89
CA TRP A 282 10.56 -7.60 -3.02
C TRP A 282 11.48 -7.73 -4.23
N PHE A 283 11.27 -6.86 -5.21
CA PHE A 283 12.21 -6.67 -6.29
C PHE A 283 13.45 -5.95 -5.79
N THR A 284 14.56 -6.68 -5.72
CA THR A 284 15.89 -6.08 -5.66
C THR A 284 16.11 -5.27 -6.92
N HIS A 285 16.74 -4.10 -6.77
CA HIS A 285 17.22 -3.37 -7.93
C HIS A 285 18.25 -4.27 -8.62
N LYS A 286 18.09 -4.52 -9.93
CA LYS A 286 19.14 -5.18 -10.72
C LYS A 286 20.42 -4.37 -10.50
N LYS A 287 21.47 -4.97 -9.94
CA LYS A 287 22.79 -4.32 -9.86
C LYS A 287 23.23 -4.06 -11.29
N ILE A 288 23.21 -2.80 -11.70
CA ILE A 288 23.93 -2.36 -12.91
C ILE A 288 25.39 -2.34 -12.49
N THR A 289 26.19 -3.29 -12.98
CA THR A 289 27.64 -3.18 -12.90
C THR A 289 28.14 -2.22 -13.97
N ASP A 290 29.29 -1.58 -13.72
CA ASP A 290 29.89 -0.52 -14.54
C ASP A 290 30.17 -0.87 -16.03
N ASN A 291 29.86 -2.11 -16.46
CA ASN A 291 30.02 -2.57 -17.85
C ASN A 291 28.69 -2.76 -18.61
N GLY A 292 27.55 -2.33 -18.07
CA GLY A 292 26.27 -2.34 -18.81
C GLY A 292 25.71 -3.73 -19.13
N GLN A 293 26.22 -4.79 -18.50
CA GLN A 293 25.63 -6.12 -18.58
C GLN A 293 24.73 -6.38 -17.38
N GLU A 294 23.48 -6.78 -17.66
CA GLU A 294 22.57 -7.32 -16.66
C GLU A 294 23.12 -8.66 -16.16
N VAL A 295 23.37 -8.78 -14.86
CA VAL A 295 23.69 -10.07 -14.23
C VAL A 295 22.62 -10.35 -13.18
N SER A 296 21.83 -11.41 -13.39
CA SER A 296 21.00 -11.99 -12.33
C SER A 296 21.92 -12.52 -11.22
N PRO A 297 21.57 -12.38 -9.94
CA PRO A 297 22.39 -12.93 -8.86
C PRO A 297 22.61 -14.42 -9.09
N SER A 298 23.87 -14.83 -9.13
CA SER A 298 24.30 -16.19 -9.41
C SER A 298 23.77 -17.14 -8.33
N ILE A 299 22.79 -17.98 -8.67
CA ILE A 299 22.37 -19.09 -7.82
C ILE A 299 23.34 -20.24 -8.10
N ASN A 300 24.28 -20.50 -7.19
CA ASN A 300 25.00 -21.77 -7.17
C ASN A 300 24.05 -22.83 -6.63
N ILE A 301 23.42 -23.59 -7.54
CA ILE A 301 22.70 -24.82 -7.18
C ILE A 301 23.72 -25.96 -7.25
N GLU A 302 24.30 -26.33 -6.11
CA GLU A 302 24.86 -27.69 -5.99
C GLU A 302 23.71 -28.66 -5.77
N ILE A 303 23.50 -29.56 -6.73
CA ILE A 303 22.57 -30.68 -6.63
C ILE A 303 23.33 -31.84 -5.95
N LYS A 304 22.81 -32.34 -4.83
CA LYS A 304 23.11 -33.67 -4.31
C LYS A 304 21.83 -34.50 -4.28
#